data_AF-A0A2N2IXK4-F1
#
_entry.id   AF-A0A2N2IXK4-F1
#
_cell.length_a   1.000
_cell.length_b   1.000
_cell.length_c   1.000
_cell.angle_alpha   90.00
_cell.angle_beta   90.00
_cell.angle_gamma   90.00
#
_symmetry.space_group_name_H-M   'P 1'
#
loop_
_entity.id
_entity.type
_entity.pdbx_description
1 polymer ?
#
loop_
_entity_poly.entity_id
_entity_poly.type
_entity_poly.pdbx_seq_one_letter_code
_entity_poly.pdbx_strand_id
1 'polypeptide(L)' 'KAHGTGLGLSIVQRIVVEHGGEIAYEPGQGGACFTVTLPCAGPPATDTPNPVELGE' A
#
# COMPACT_ATOMS: atom_id res chain seq x y z
N LYS A 1 12.94 1.44 -27.75
CA LYS A 1 11.77 1.45 -26.84
C LYS A 1 12.26 1.01 -25.47
N ALA A 2 12.11 1.83 -24.43
CA ALA A 2 12.44 1.40 -23.08
C ALA A 2 11.42 0.33 -22.66
N HIS A 3 11.87 -0.91 -22.53
CA HIS A 3 11.05 -1.99 -22.02
C HIS A 3 10.91 -1.75 -20.51
N GLY A 4 9.77 -1.21 -20.08
CA GLY A 4 9.49 -1.10 -18.66
C GLY A 4 9.44 -2.50 -18.07
N THR A 5 10.08 -2.71 -16.92
CA THR A 5 10.12 -4.02 -16.23
C THR A 5 8.77 -4.43 -15.63
N GLY A 6 7.73 -3.59 -15.75
CA GLY A 6 6.41 -3.82 -15.17
C GLY A 6 6.36 -3.68 -13.64
N LEU A 7 7.46 -3.33 -12.98
CA LEU A 7 7.58 -3.33 -11.52
C LEU A 7 6.78 -2.21 -10.83
N GLY A 8 6.54 -1.09 -11.51
CA GLY A 8 5.95 0.10 -10.90
C GLY A 8 4.58 -0.17 -10.26
N LEU A 9 3.68 -0.85 -10.97
CA LEU A 9 2.34 -1.13 -10.46
C LEU A 9 2.37 -2.15 -9.29
N SER A 10 3.27 -3.14 -9.34
CA SER A 10 3.44 -4.10 -8.25
C SER A 10 3.93 -3.45 -6.96
N ILE A 11 4.84 -2.47 -7.07
CA ILE A 11 5.31 -1.68 -5.93
C ILE A 11 4.16 -0.85 -5.35
N VAL A 12 3.39 -0.17 -6.20
CA VAL A 12 2.24 0.63 -5.76
C VAL A 12 1.20 -0.25 -5.06
N GLN A 13 0.86 -1.41 -5.63
CA GLN A 13 -0.09 -2.35 -5.02
C GLN A 13 0.37 -2.78 -3.63
N ARG A 14 1.66 -3.12 -3.47
CA ARG A 14 2.20 -3.51 -2.17
C ARG A 14 2.09 -2.39 -1.13
N ILE A 15 2.49 -1.17 -1.49
CA ILE A 15 2.41 -0.01 -0.59
C ILE A 15 0.95 0.20 -0.15
N VAL A 16 0.01 0.20 -1.09
CA VAL A 16 -1.42 0.41 -0.78
C VAL A 16 -1.95 -0.65 0.18
N VAL A 17 -1.61 -1.93 -0.03
CA VAL A 17 -2.01 -3.03 0.85
C VAL A 17 -1.38 -2.91 2.25
N GLU A 18 -0.10 -2.53 2.34
CA GLU A 18 0.58 -2.30 3.62
C GLU A 18 -0.03 -1.15 4.44
N HIS A 19 -0.71 -0.21 3.78
CA HIS A 19 -1.47 0.87 4.41
C HIS A 19 -2.95 0.49 4.67
N GLY A 20 -3.34 -0.77 4.46
CA GLY A 20 -4.71 -1.24 4.64
C GLY A 20 -5.69 -0.72 3.60
N GLY A 21 -5.20 -0.28 2.44
CA GLY A 21 -6.01 0.21 1.35
C GLY A 21 -6.15 -0.75 0.18
N GLU A 22 -6.78 -0.26 -0.89
CA GLU A 22 -6.99 -0.98 -2.15
C GLU A 22 -6.74 -0.09 -3.38
N ILE A 23 -6.42 -0.72 -4.51
CA ILE A 23 -6.18 -0.05 -5.80
C ILE A 23 -7.02 -0.72 -6.90
N ALA A 24 -7.70 0.09 -7.71
CA ALA A 24 -8.53 -0.37 -8.83
C ALA A 24 -8.15 0.35 -10.13
N TYR A 25 -8.30 -0.33 -11.27
CA TYR A 25 -8.13 0.28 -12.59
C TYR A 25 -9.45 0.90 -13.07
N GLU A 26 -9.39 2.15 -13.52
CA GLU A 26 -10.52 2.90 -14.08
C GLU A 26 -10.39 2.97 -15.61
N PRO A 27 -11.15 2.15 -16.36
CA PRO A 27 -11.10 2.18 -17.82
C PRO A 27 -11.75 3.43 -18.42
N GLY A 28 -11.40 3.75 -19.68
CA GLY A 28 -12.15 4.72 -20.49
C GLY A 28 -11.58 6.15 -20.61
N GLN A 29 -10.42 6.44 -20.01
CA GLN A 29 -9.84 7.79 -19.98
C GLN A 29 -8.73 8.03 -21.04
N GLY A 30 -8.64 7.19 -22.07
CA GLY A 30 -7.60 7.32 -23.12
C GLY A 30 -6.17 7.02 -22.65
N GLY A 31 -6.01 6.55 -21.41
CA GLY A 31 -4.75 6.21 -20.77
C GLY A 31 -4.94 5.25 -19.61
N ALA A 32 -3.98 5.23 -18.68
CA ALA A 32 -4.05 4.42 -17.48
C ALA A 32 -4.49 5.29 -16.29
N CYS A 33 -5.69 5.04 -15.76
CA CYS A 33 -6.19 5.67 -14.55
C CYS A 33 -6.37 4.59 -13.48
N PHE A 34 -5.96 4.90 -12.25
CA PHE A 34 -6.11 4.02 -11.10
C PHE A 34 -6.65 4.81 -9.93
N THR A 35 -7.63 4.23 -9.23
CA THR A 35 -8.18 4.78 -7.99
C THR A 35 -7.58 4.05 -6.81
N VAL A 36 -7.08 4.81 -5.83
CA VAL A 36 -6.55 4.29 -4.57
C VAL A 36 -7.47 4.72 -3.43
N THR A 37 -7.89 3.76 -2.61
CA THR A 37 -8.68 4.01 -1.40
C THR A 37 -7.83 3.65 -0.20
N LEU A 38 -7.69 4.58 0.75
CA LEU A 38 -6.97 4.36 2.01
C LEU A 38 -7.90 4.62 3.21
N PRO A 39 -7.77 3.86 4.30
CA PRO A 39 -8.48 4.15 5.53
C PRO A 39 -7.97 5.47 6.15
N CYS A 40 -8.89 6.28 6.70
CA CYS A 40 -8.59 7.59 7.26
C CYS A 40 -7.91 7.51 8.64
N ALA A 41 -8.30 6.52 9.44
CA ALA A 41 -7.47 6.05 10.54
C ALA A 41 -6.37 5.20 9.90
N GLY A 42 -5.10 5.52 10.16
CA GLY A 42 -3.97 4.74 9.67
C GLY A 42 -4.08 3.26 10.04
N PRO A 43 -3.17 2.40 9.54
CA PRO A 43 -3.19 0.98 9.87
C PRO A 43 -3.28 0.81 11.40
N PRO A 44 -4.08 -0.16 11.88
CA PRO A 44 -4.24 -0.36 13.31
C PRO A 44 -2.85 -0.47 13.92
N ALA A 45 -2.58 0.33 14.95
CA ALA A 45 -1.32 0.21 15.67
C ALA A 45 -1.19 -1.26 16.06
N THR A 46 -0.23 -1.96 15.47
CA THR A 46 0.20 -3.25 16.00
C THR A 46 0.81 -2.93 17.35
N ASP A 47 -0.04 -2.94 18.37
CA ASP A 47 0.33 -2.94 19.77
C ASP A 47 1.07 -4.24 20.00
N THR A 48 2.35 -4.25 19.65
CA THR A 48 3.29 -5.13 20.30
C THR A 48 3.62 -4.37 21.58
N PRO A 49 3.04 -4.72 22.74
CA PRO A 49 3.56 -4.20 23.98
C PRO A 49 5.02 -4.62 24.00
N ASN A 50 5.93 -3.64 23.91
CA ASN A 50 7.34 -3.86 24.15
C ASN A 50 7.41 -4.52 25.54
N PRO A 51 7.75 -5.82 25.69
CA PRO A 51 7.94 -6.38 27.00
C PRO A 51 9.16 -5.67 27.56
N VAL A 52 8.92 -4.72 28.47
CA VAL A 52 9.97 -4.12 29.27
C VAL A 52 10.66 -5.28 29.98
N GLU A 53 11.86 -5.64 29.52
CA GLU A 53 12.74 -6.56 30.24
C GLU A 53 13.10 -5.89 31.57
N LEU A 54 12.34 -6.25 32.60
CA LEU A 54 12.64 -5.92 33.98
C LEU A 54 13.62 -6.98 34.51
N GLY A 55 14.90 -6.63 34.57
CA GLY A 55 15.93 -7.37 35.28
C GLY A 55 17.30 -6.78 34.98
N GLU A 56 18.21 -6.56 35.93
CA GLU A 56 18.24 -6.60 37.40
C GLU A 56 19.17 -5.47 37.87
#